data_AF-A0A2E8I5V4-F1
#
_entry.id   AF-A0A2E8I5V4-F1
#
_cell.length_a   1.000
_cell.length_b   1.000
_cell.length_c   1.000
_cell.angle_alpha   90.00
_cell.angle_beta   90.00
_cell.angle_gamma   90.00
#
_symmetry.space_group_name_H-M   'P 1'
#
loop_
_entity.id
_entity.type
_entity.pdbx_description
1 polymer ?
#
loop_
_entity_poly.entity_id
_entity_poly.type
_entity_poly.pdbx_seq_one_letter_code
_entity_poly.pdbx_strand_id
1 'polypeptide(L)'
;MNREQLINALTDMLQKQHEVNVVMNKTEDWTALERSWYRAMWTEASEIVTEWVDWEWWKKGAVSIRQAQLEVIDIWHFYLSHLLQRRDEEESFQDVAIVLTDSILNEGPFGEPLTFPEGVEELCVDVERFINDTIEFREPDITYFMRIMEDLGLSFEALYTWYIGKNQLNHFRQKNGDKEGTYSRNWRVSSTGESTADNAILEAIVLTAIELNTPSDVVADYIRTALEAAWEDHITYSKV
;
A
#
# COMPACT_ATOMS: atom_id res chain seq x y z
N MET A 1 13.10 -3.74 -10.94
CA MET A 1 13.67 -2.38 -11.10
C MET A 1 15.17 -2.38 -10.89
N ASN A 2 15.92 -1.48 -11.54
CA ASN A 2 17.33 -1.24 -11.20
C ASN A 2 17.46 -0.30 -9.98
N ARG A 3 18.68 -0.14 -9.43
CA ARG A 3 18.94 0.67 -8.23
C ARG A 3 18.45 2.13 -8.37
N GLU A 4 18.69 2.77 -9.51
CA GLU A 4 18.28 4.16 -9.74
C GLU A 4 16.75 4.30 -9.81
N GLN A 5 16.08 3.38 -10.50
CA GLN A 5 14.63 3.33 -10.55
C GLN A 5 14.03 3.14 -9.14
N LEU A 6 14.63 2.27 -8.32
CA LEU A 6 14.20 2.02 -6.95
C LEU A 6 14.34 3.26 -6.07
N ILE A 7 15.48 3.97 -6.14
CA ILE A 7 15.69 5.24 -5.43
C ILE A 7 14.63 6.27 -5.83
N ASN A 8 14.37 6.42 -7.13
CA ASN A 8 13.39 7.40 -7.62
C ASN A 8 11.97 7.07 -7.12
N ALA A 9 11.56 5.80 -7.19
CA ALA A 9 10.25 5.38 -6.70
C ALA A 9 10.12 5.54 -5.18
N LEU A 10 11.14 5.18 -4.41
CA LEU A 10 11.17 5.37 -2.96
C LEU A 10 11.13 6.86 -2.58
N THR A 11 11.89 7.70 -3.28
CA THR A 11 11.89 9.15 -3.07
C THR A 11 10.49 9.73 -3.29
N ASP A 12 9.83 9.35 -4.39
CA ASP A 12 8.47 9.78 -4.70
C ASP A 12 7.47 9.31 -3.64
N MET A 13 7.53 8.03 -3.24
CA MET A 13 6.65 7.50 -2.20
C MET A 13 6.86 8.18 -0.85
N LEU A 14 8.10 8.43 -0.43
CA LEU A 14 8.44 9.15 0.81
C LEU A 14 7.91 10.58 0.80
N GLN A 15 8.05 11.30 -0.31
CA GLN A 15 7.49 12.64 -0.46
C GLN A 15 5.96 12.62 -0.33
N LYS A 16 5.29 11.72 -1.06
CA LYS A 16 3.83 11.54 -0.99
C LYS A 16 3.37 11.10 0.41
N GLN A 17 4.14 10.25 1.09
CA GLN A 17 3.78 9.80 2.43
C GLN A 17 3.85 10.96 3.43
N HIS A 18 4.87 11.82 3.30
CA HIS A 18 4.94 13.03 4.09
C HIS A 18 3.69 13.91 3.90
N GLU A 19 3.29 14.16 2.65
CA GLU A 19 2.07 14.95 2.33
C GLU A 19 0.80 14.31 2.91
N VAL A 20 0.66 12.98 2.78
CA VAL A 20 -0.46 12.23 3.39
C VAL A 20 -0.46 12.40 4.90
N ASN A 21 0.71 12.27 5.55
CA ASN A 21 0.83 12.40 6.99
C ASN A 21 0.52 13.82 7.49
N VAL A 22 0.91 14.86 6.74
CA VAL A 22 0.55 16.25 7.03
C VAL A 22 -0.97 16.43 7.04
N VAL A 23 -1.65 15.91 6.00
CA VAL A 23 -3.11 16.00 5.89
C VAL A 23 -3.81 15.24 7.02
N MET A 24 -3.39 14.00 7.28
CA MET A 24 -4.01 13.13 8.27
C MET A 24 -3.79 13.62 9.71
N ASN A 25 -2.59 14.13 10.02
CA ASN A 25 -2.26 14.67 11.34
C ASN A 25 -2.63 16.15 11.50
N LYS A 26 -3.02 16.83 10.40
CA LYS A 26 -3.43 18.24 10.37
C LYS A 26 -2.32 19.21 10.80
N THR A 27 -1.06 18.84 10.58
CA THR A 27 0.13 19.65 10.93
C THR A 27 1.32 19.26 10.04
N GLU A 28 2.15 20.24 9.67
CA GLU A 28 3.42 20.02 8.95
C GLU A 28 4.42 19.26 9.82
N ASP A 29 4.46 19.59 11.11
CA ASP A 29 5.30 18.96 12.13
C ASP A 29 4.61 17.73 12.75
N TRP A 30 4.17 16.80 11.90
CA TRP A 30 3.49 15.59 12.37
C TRP A 30 4.45 14.62 13.05
N THR A 31 5.76 14.73 12.78
CA THR A 31 6.80 13.87 13.36
C THR A 31 6.93 14.10 14.87
N ALA A 32 6.75 15.34 15.35
CA ALA A 32 6.69 15.69 16.77
C ALA A 32 5.52 15.06 17.53
N LEU A 33 4.53 14.46 16.85
CA LEU A 33 3.45 13.71 17.49
C LEU A 33 3.86 12.31 17.95
N GLU A 34 5.08 11.86 17.61
CA GLU A 34 5.65 10.57 18.00
C GLU A 34 4.66 9.40 17.84
N ARG A 35 4.03 9.32 16.68
CA ARG A 35 3.03 8.29 16.40
C ARG A 35 3.67 6.91 16.52
N SER A 36 2.92 5.97 17.09
CA SER A 36 3.32 4.58 17.22
C SER A 36 3.07 3.81 15.93
N TRP A 37 3.79 4.14 14.85
CA TRP A 37 3.63 3.50 13.53
C TRP A 37 3.83 1.98 13.59
N TYR A 38 4.75 1.49 14.44
CA TYR A 38 4.92 0.06 14.71
C TYR A 38 3.62 -0.64 15.12
N ARG A 39 2.71 0.06 15.82
CA ARG A 39 1.41 -0.49 16.21
C ARG A 39 0.47 -0.67 15.04
N ALA A 40 0.48 0.29 14.13
CA ALA A 40 -0.27 0.18 12.89
C ALA A 40 0.29 -0.99 12.05
N MET A 41 1.60 -1.05 11.86
CA MET A 41 2.27 -2.13 11.10
C MET A 41 1.93 -3.54 11.61
N TRP A 42 2.08 -3.81 12.92
CA TRP A 42 1.77 -5.17 13.41
C TRP A 42 0.25 -5.47 13.39
N THR A 43 -0.61 -4.44 13.45
CA THR A 43 -2.06 -4.62 13.32
C THR A 43 -2.39 -5.10 11.91
N GLU A 44 -1.94 -4.39 10.87
CA GLU A 44 -2.17 -4.80 9.46
C GLU A 44 -1.51 -6.15 9.16
N ALA A 45 -0.30 -6.40 9.67
CA ALA A 45 0.36 -7.70 9.53
C ALA A 45 -0.46 -8.83 10.15
N SER A 46 -1.13 -8.60 11.28
CA SER A 46 -1.98 -9.62 11.89
C SER A 46 -3.23 -9.95 11.05
N GLU A 47 -3.72 -9.02 10.23
CA GLU A 47 -4.86 -9.26 9.33
C GLU A 47 -4.50 -10.25 8.21
N ILE A 48 -3.24 -10.27 7.75
CA ILE A 48 -2.74 -11.28 6.80
C ILE A 48 -2.98 -12.69 7.32
N VAL A 49 -2.65 -12.95 8.59
CA VAL A 49 -2.79 -14.26 9.22
C VAL A 49 -4.22 -14.54 9.65
N THR A 50 -4.93 -13.54 10.18
CA THR A 50 -6.25 -13.76 10.82
C THR A 50 -7.43 -13.74 9.86
N GLU A 51 -7.32 -13.05 8.72
CA GLU A 51 -8.44 -12.85 7.79
C GLU A 51 -8.18 -13.44 6.38
N TRP A 52 -6.92 -13.48 5.94
CA TRP A 52 -6.59 -13.72 4.51
C TRP A 52 -5.93 -15.06 4.18
N VAL A 53 -5.68 -15.89 5.19
CA VAL A 53 -5.18 -17.26 5.03
C VAL A 53 -5.97 -18.27 5.89
N ASP A 54 -5.97 -19.53 5.47
CA ASP A 54 -6.79 -20.60 6.06
C ASP A 54 -5.93 -21.54 6.92
N TRP A 55 -5.52 -21.07 8.11
CA TRP A 55 -4.72 -21.84 9.08
C TRP A 55 -5.55 -22.40 10.25
N GLU A 56 -6.72 -21.79 10.53
CA GLU A 56 -7.50 -22.08 11.74
C GLU A 56 -8.07 -23.51 11.71
N TRP A 57 -7.64 -24.36 12.66
CA TRP A 57 -8.12 -25.74 12.72
C TRP A 57 -9.57 -25.88 13.21
N TRP A 58 -10.20 -24.79 13.67
CA TRP A 58 -11.55 -24.78 14.24
C TRP A 58 -12.61 -24.08 13.38
N LYS A 59 -12.23 -23.34 12.34
CA LYS A 59 -13.16 -22.76 11.35
C LYS A 59 -12.46 -22.69 10.00
N LYS A 60 -13.21 -22.85 8.90
CA LYS A 60 -12.66 -22.64 7.56
C LYS A 60 -12.47 -21.13 7.34
N GLY A 61 -11.24 -20.72 7.08
CA GLY A 61 -10.86 -19.35 6.72
C GLY A 61 -11.13 -19.02 5.26
N ALA A 62 -10.98 -17.74 4.92
CA ALA A 62 -10.89 -17.29 3.54
C ALA A 62 -9.41 -17.27 3.13
N VAL A 63 -9.12 -17.68 1.89
CA VAL A 63 -7.80 -17.45 1.30
C VAL A 63 -7.94 -16.38 0.24
N SER A 64 -7.26 -15.26 0.46
CA SER A 64 -7.25 -14.15 -0.50
C SER A 64 -5.87 -13.52 -0.54
N ILE A 65 -5.00 -14.06 -1.40
CA ILE A 65 -3.64 -13.54 -1.62
C ILE A 65 -3.68 -12.07 -2.00
N ARG A 66 -4.67 -11.66 -2.80
CA ARG A 66 -4.84 -10.25 -3.17
C ARG A 66 -5.08 -9.36 -1.95
N GLN A 67 -5.91 -9.80 -1.00
CA GLN A 67 -6.19 -8.99 0.19
C GLN A 67 -4.98 -8.99 1.14
N ALA A 68 -4.29 -10.12 1.29
CA ALA A 68 -3.00 -10.16 2.00
C ALA A 68 -1.98 -9.18 1.39
N GLN A 69 -1.88 -9.09 0.06
CA GLN A 69 -1.03 -8.09 -0.61
C GLN A 69 -1.46 -6.64 -0.30
N LEU A 70 -2.77 -6.37 -0.18
CA LEU A 70 -3.28 -5.04 0.19
C LEU A 70 -2.86 -4.65 1.62
N GLU A 71 -2.83 -5.61 2.55
CA GLU A 71 -2.30 -5.36 3.89
C GLU A 71 -0.80 -5.06 3.86
N VAL A 72 -0.02 -5.75 3.01
CA VAL A 72 1.41 -5.42 2.81
C VAL A 72 1.59 -3.98 2.31
N ILE A 73 0.69 -3.49 1.46
CA ILE A 73 0.70 -2.10 1.00
C ILE A 73 0.37 -1.14 2.16
N ASP A 74 -0.53 -1.50 3.07
CA ASP A 74 -0.85 -0.68 4.25
C ASP A 74 0.30 -0.67 5.26
N ILE A 75 0.94 -1.82 5.50
CA ILE A 75 2.20 -1.90 6.26
C ILE A 75 3.24 -0.96 5.66
N TRP A 76 3.38 -0.92 4.33
CA TRP A 76 4.36 -0.07 3.66
C TRP A 76 4.15 1.43 3.92
N HIS A 77 2.91 1.92 3.93
CA HIS A 77 2.62 3.32 4.26
C HIS A 77 3.10 3.67 5.68
N PHE A 78 2.88 2.75 6.63
CA PHE A 78 3.33 2.92 8.00
C PHE A 78 4.84 2.76 8.15
N TYR A 79 5.48 1.89 7.36
CA TYR A 79 6.93 1.74 7.29
C TYR A 79 7.58 3.04 6.84
N LEU A 80 7.12 3.63 5.72
CA LEU A 80 7.63 4.91 5.23
C LEU A 80 7.40 6.03 6.24
N SER A 81 6.23 6.06 6.88
CA SER A 81 5.93 7.03 7.95
C SER A 81 6.85 6.88 9.16
N HIS A 82 7.20 5.65 9.53
CA HIS A 82 8.12 5.35 10.61
C HIS A 82 9.54 5.85 10.31
N LEU A 83 10.05 5.61 9.09
CA LEU A 83 11.34 6.16 8.64
C LEU A 83 11.33 7.69 8.66
N LEU A 84 10.30 8.31 8.10
CA LEU A 84 10.20 9.77 8.00
C LEU A 84 10.09 10.45 9.37
N GLN A 85 9.55 9.78 10.40
CA GLN A 85 9.51 10.29 11.77
C GLN A 85 10.86 10.21 12.48
N ARG A 86 11.74 9.30 12.05
CA ARG A 86 13.05 9.03 12.67
C ARG A 86 14.24 9.64 11.93
N ARG A 87 14.03 10.10 10.69
CA ARG A 87 15.08 10.76 9.91
C ARG A 87 15.54 12.04 10.59
N ASP A 88 16.80 12.39 10.38
CA ASP A 88 17.30 13.71 10.78
C ASP A 88 16.67 14.81 9.91
N GLU A 89 16.46 16.01 10.46
CA GLU A 89 15.86 17.13 9.71
C GLU A 89 16.68 17.53 8.47
N GLU A 90 17.99 17.28 8.50
CA GLU A 90 18.92 17.54 7.39
C GLU A 90 18.85 16.48 6.29
N GLU A 91 18.31 15.28 6.57
CA GLU A 91 18.16 14.22 5.59
C GLU A 91 17.00 14.52 4.64
N SER A 92 17.31 14.54 3.34
CA SER A 92 16.29 14.64 2.30
C SER A 92 15.55 13.31 2.15
N PHE A 93 14.39 13.34 1.47
CA PHE A 93 13.68 12.10 1.10
C PHE A 93 14.56 11.17 0.25
N GLN A 94 15.46 11.73 -0.56
CA GLN A 94 16.36 10.95 -1.39
C GLN A 94 17.44 10.25 -0.58
N ASP A 95 17.95 10.88 0.50
CA ASP A 95 18.93 10.26 1.40
C ASP A 95 18.33 9.03 2.09
N VAL A 96 17.11 9.17 2.63
CA VAL A 96 16.34 8.06 3.21
C VAL A 96 16.08 6.96 2.15
N ALA A 97 15.71 7.36 0.92
CA ALA A 97 15.49 6.42 -0.18
C ALA A 97 16.75 5.63 -0.56
N ILE A 98 17.94 6.26 -0.50
CA ILE A 98 19.22 5.59 -0.79
C ILE A 98 19.51 4.52 0.25
N VAL A 99 19.39 4.86 1.54
CA VAL A 99 19.64 3.91 2.64
C VAL A 99 18.65 2.72 2.57
N LEU A 100 17.38 3.02 2.32
CA LEU A 100 16.35 1.99 2.18
C LEU A 100 16.59 1.12 0.93
N THR A 101 17.00 1.73 -0.19
CA THR A 101 17.37 0.99 -1.41
C THR A 101 18.50 0.01 -1.14
N ASP A 102 19.57 0.46 -0.47
CA ASP A 102 20.71 -0.39 -0.19
C ASP A 102 20.32 -1.53 0.77
N SER A 103 19.43 -1.28 1.73
CA SER A 103 18.87 -2.31 2.60
C SER A 103 18.10 -3.36 1.80
N ILE A 104 17.15 -2.94 0.95
CA ILE A 104 16.37 -3.83 0.09
C ILE A 104 17.26 -4.66 -0.84
N LEU A 105 18.27 -4.05 -1.45
CA LEU A 105 19.16 -4.74 -2.39
C LEU A 105 20.14 -5.71 -1.70
N ASN A 106 20.46 -5.49 -0.43
CA ASN A 106 21.33 -6.37 0.34
C ASN A 106 20.65 -7.69 0.75
N GLU A 107 19.32 -7.71 0.82
CA GLU A 107 18.57 -8.92 1.13
C GLU A 107 18.71 -10.02 0.06
N GLY A 108 18.90 -9.62 -1.20
CA GLY A 108 18.93 -10.53 -2.35
C GLY A 108 17.55 -11.09 -2.70
N PRO A 109 17.46 -11.98 -3.70
CA PRO A 109 16.23 -12.74 -3.95
C PRO A 109 16.05 -13.80 -2.85
N PHE A 110 14.85 -13.89 -2.26
CA PHE A 110 14.55 -14.88 -1.22
C PHE A 110 14.18 -16.25 -1.81
N GLY A 111 13.86 -16.34 -3.11
CA GLY A 111 13.25 -17.53 -3.71
C GLY A 111 12.19 -17.23 -4.78
N GLU A 112 11.19 -18.11 -4.86
CA GLU A 112 10.01 -18.00 -5.72
C GLU A 112 8.77 -17.84 -4.83
N PRO A 113 7.69 -17.20 -5.31
CA PRO A 113 6.46 -17.05 -4.54
C PRO A 113 5.90 -18.38 -4.04
N LEU A 114 5.30 -18.34 -2.85
CA LEU A 114 4.68 -19.53 -2.27
C LEU A 114 3.45 -19.95 -3.07
N THR A 115 3.20 -21.26 -3.08
CA THR A 115 1.97 -21.84 -3.64
C THR A 115 0.96 -22.04 -2.53
N PHE A 116 -0.28 -21.61 -2.73
CA PHE A 116 -1.35 -21.71 -1.73
C PHE A 116 -2.36 -22.81 -2.12
N PRO A 117 -2.82 -23.63 -1.16
CA PRO A 117 -2.73 -23.43 0.30
C PRO A 117 -1.45 -23.98 0.97
N GLU A 118 -0.54 -24.64 0.26
CA GLU A 118 0.61 -25.35 0.85
C GLU A 118 1.58 -24.43 1.62
N GLY A 119 1.75 -23.18 1.18
CA GLY A 119 2.64 -22.19 1.78
C GLY A 119 2.03 -21.36 2.92
N VAL A 120 0.80 -21.65 3.37
CA VAL A 120 0.16 -20.85 4.44
C VAL A 120 1.00 -20.83 5.72
N GLU A 121 1.54 -21.98 6.14
CA GLU A 121 2.34 -22.05 7.37
C GLU A 121 3.64 -21.24 7.25
N GLU A 122 4.30 -21.29 6.09
CA GLU A 122 5.55 -20.57 5.83
C GLU A 122 5.33 -19.06 5.85
N LEU A 123 4.27 -18.58 5.17
CA LEU A 123 3.86 -17.18 5.25
C LEU A 123 3.52 -16.75 6.68
N CYS A 124 2.81 -17.59 7.44
CA CYS A 124 2.47 -17.26 8.84
C CYS A 124 3.73 -17.10 9.69
N VAL A 125 4.73 -17.96 9.52
CA VAL A 125 6.01 -17.85 10.22
C VAL A 125 6.70 -16.52 9.91
N ASP A 126 6.79 -16.12 8.64
CA ASP A 126 7.44 -14.86 8.27
C ASP A 126 6.66 -13.63 8.73
N VAL A 127 5.33 -13.66 8.70
CA VAL A 127 4.49 -12.60 9.27
C VAL A 127 4.63 -12.51 10.79
N GLU A 128 4.64 -13.64 11.50
CA GLU A 128 4.83 -13.67 12.95
C GLU A 128 6.23 -13.17 13.35
N ARG A 129 7.25 -13.45 12.54
CA ARG A 129 8.61 -12.90 12.73
C ARG A 129 8.63 -11.40 12.56
N PHE A 130 8.04 -10.88 11.48
CA PHE A 130 7.89 -9.44 11.26
C PHE A 130 7.18 -8.76 12.43
N ILE A 131 6.07 -9.34 12.91
CA ILE A 131 5.31 -8.84 14.06
C ILE A 131 6.17 -8.86 15.33
N ASN A 132 6.87 -9.97 15.58
CA ASN A 132 7.70 -10.14 16.78
C ASN A 132 8.78 -9.05 16.86
N ASP A 133 9.53 -8.84 15.78
CA ASP A 133 10.61 -7.85 15.74
C ASP A 133 10.06 -6.42 15.81
N THR A 134 8.96 -6.15 15.10
CA THR A 134 8.25 -4.85 15.13
C THR A 134 7.79 -4.50 16.55
N ILE A 135 7.36 -5.48 17.35
CA ILE A 135 6.91 -5.26 18.73
C ILE A 135 8.11 -5.15 19.69
N GLU A 136 9.05 -6.08 19.62
CA GLU A 136 10.19 -6.17 20.56
C GLU A 136 11.11 -4.95 20.43
N PHE A 137 11.47 -4.58 19.20
CA PHE A 137 12.43 -3.52 18.94
C PHE A 137 11.78 -2.16 18.65
N ARG A 138 10.45 -2.14 18.46
CA ARG A 138 9.71 -0.96 17.94
C ARG A 138 10.29 -0.45 16.62
N GLU A 139 10.85 -1.37 15.84
CA GLU A 139 11.51 -1.11 14.57
C GLU A 139 11.10 -2.25 13.62
N PRO A 140 10.52 -1.95 12.45
CA PRO A 140 10.17 -2.98 11.48
C PRO A 140 11.45 -3.54 10.82
N ASP A 141 11.45 -4.84 10.56
CA ASP A 141 12.55 -5.50 9.85
C ASP A 141 12.24 -5.57 8.35
N ILE A 142 13.07 -4.91 7.54
CA ILE A 142 12.93 -4.90 6.08
C ILE A 142 13.12 -6.30 5.49
N THR A 143 13.95 -7.15 6.09
CA THR A 143 14.17 -8.53 5.63
C THR A 143 12.84 -9.29 5.61
N TYR A 144 12.11 -9.30 6.73
CA TYR A 144 10.83 -10.02 6.79
C TYR A 144 9.74 -9.33 5.97
N PHE A 145 9.75 -7.99 5.89
CA PHE A 145 8.82 -7.30 4.98
C PHE A 145 9.01 -7.75 3.53
N MET A 146 10.26 -7.81 3.06
CA MET A 146 10.56 -8.24 1.69
C MET A 146 10.27 -9.73 1.47
N ARG A 147 10.46 -10.59 2.47
CA ARG A 147 10.04 -12.01 2.40
C ARG A 147 8.54 -12.15 2.25
N ILE A 148 7.75 -11.46 3.07
CA ILE A 148 6.28 -11.50 2.99
C ILE A 148 5.80 -11.03 1.61
N MET A 149 6.43 -9.99 1.04
CA MET A 149 6.15 -9.57 -0.34
C MET A 149 6.41 -10.71 -1.33
N GLU A 150 7.54 -11.39 -1.21
CA GLU A 150 7.92 -12.46 -2.10
C GLU A 150 7.00 -13.68 -1.97
N ASP A 151 6.71 -14.11 -0.73
CA ASP A 151 5.78 -15.19 -0.42
C ASP A 151 4.43 -14.99 -1.10
N LEU A 152 3.94 -13.76 -1.09
CA LEU A 152 2.67 -13.36 -1.70
C LEU A 152 2.78 -13.06 -3.19
N GLY A 153 3.97 -13.16 -3.80
CA GLY A 153 4.20 -12.84 -5.21
C GLY A 153 3.98 -11.36 -5.55
N LEU A 154 4.19 -10.45 -4.61
CA LEU A 154 4.07 -9.01 -4.80
C LEU A 154 5.41 -8.42 -5.22
N SER A 155 5.53 -8.01 -6.48
CA SER A 155 6.72 -7.29 -6.95
C SER A 155 6.77 -5.85 -6.41
N PHE A 156 7.96 -5.26 -6.40
CA PHE A 156 8.11 -3.86 -6.00
C PHE A 156 7.40 -2.91 -6.98
N GLU A 157 7.38 -3.23 -8.28
CA GLU A 157 6.61 -2.50 -9.29
C GLU A 157 5.11 -2.51 -8.97
N ALA A 158 4.57 -3.65 -8.53
CA ALA A 158 3.19 -3.78 -8.11
C ALA A 158 2.92 -3.01 -6.81
N LEU A 159 3.81 -3.11 -5.82
CA LEU A 159 3.76 -2.32 -4.57
C LEU A 159 3.68 -0.82 -4.88
N TYR A 160 4.59 -0.31 -5.72
CA TYR A 160 4.61 1.09 -6.14
C TYR A 160 3.31 1.48 -6.85
N THR A 161 2.84 0.67 -7.80
CA THR A 161 1.59 0.95 -8.54
C THR A 161 0.39 1.05 -7.60
N TRP A 162 0.28 0.12 -6.65
CA TRP A 162 -0.77 0.14 -5.63
C TRP A 162 -0.68 1.35 -4.70
N TYR A 163 0.53 1.67 -4.23
CA TYR A 163 0.78 2.83 -3.39
C TYR A 163 0.33 4.12 -4.09
N ILE A 164 0.79 4.32 -5.34
CA ILE A 164 0.38 5.45 -6.17
C ILE A 164 -1.13 5.44 -6.39
N GLY A 165 -1.73 4.27 -6.61
CA GLY A 165 -3.18 4.12 -6.73
C GLY A 165 -3.94 4.64 -5.51
N LYS A 166 -3.58 4.19 -4.30
CA LYS A 166 -4.20 4.67 -3.04
C LYS A 166 -4.00 6.18 -2.87
N ASN A 167 -2.80 6.69 -3.17
CA ASN A 167 -2.51 8.12 -3.13
C ASN A 167 -3.40 8.92 -4.10
N GLN A 168 -3.52 8.49 -5.36
CA GLN A 168 -4.36 9.15 -6.38
C GLN A 168 -5.84 9.12 -6.00
N LEU A 169 -6.37 8.00 -5.50
CA LEU A 169 -7.76 7.95 -5.02
C LEU A 169 -7.98 8.90 -3.85
N ASN A 170 -7.04 8.99 -2.91
CA ASN A 170 -7.16 9.94 -1.80
C ASN A 170 -7.16 11.39 -2.30
N HIS A 171 -6.25 11.78 -3.19
CA HIS A 171 -6.30 13.12 -3.81
C HIS A 171 -7.61 13.36 -4.57
N PHE A 172 -8.10 12.34 -5.29
CA PHE A 172 -9.37 12.39 -6.00
C PHE A 172 -10.55 12.66 -5.06
N ARG A 173 -10.64 11.93 -3.94
CA ARG A 173 -11.66 12.13 -2.89
C ARG A 173 -11.64 13.56 -2.38
N GLN A 174 -10.46 14.07 -2.02
CA GLN A 174 -10.31 15.44 -1.50
C GLN A 174 -10.74 16.49 -2.54
N LYS A 175 -10.36 16.33 -3.82
CA LYS A 175 -10.76 17.21 -4.93
C LYS A 175 -12.28 17.21 -5.16
N ASN A 176 -12.95 16.10 -4.86
CA ASN A 176 -14.39 15.91 -5.08
C ASN A 176 -15.24 16.05 -3.79
N GLY A 177 -14.70 16.68 -2.76
CA GLY A 177 -15.49 17.15 -1.61
C GLY A 177 -15.52 16.22 -0.39
N ASP A 178 -14.51 15.36 -0.21
CA ASP A 178 -14.45 14.45 0.95
C ASP A 178 -14.29 15.20 2.28
N LYS A 179 -13.60 16.34 2.33
CA LYS A 179 -13.54 17.20 3.54
C LYS A 179 -14.88 17.86 3.84
N GLU A 180 -15.60 18.23 2.80
CA GLU A 180 -16.90 18.88 2.84
C GLU A 180 -18.05 17.88 3.09
N GLY A 181 -17.75 16.57 3.07
CA GLY A 181 -18.73 15.50 3.24
C GLY A 181 -19.67 15.32 2.05
N THR A 182 -19.34 15.89 0.88
CA THR A 182 -20.17 15.82 -0.34
C THR A 182 -19.75 14.70 -1.29
N TYR A 183 -18.57 14.11 -1.07
CA TYR A 183 -18.05 13.03 -1.90
C TYR A 183 -18.81 11.70 -1.66
N SER A 184 -19.19 11.02 -2.74
CA SER A 184 -19.77 9.67 -2.68
C SER A 184 -18.69 8.60 -2.82
N ARG A 185 -18.57 7.71 -1.83
CA ARG A 185 -17.69 6.53 -1.88
C ARG A 185 -18.29 5.36 -2.66
N ASN A 186 -19.57 5.41 -3.00
CA ASN A 186 -20.23 4.43 -3.87
C ASN A 186 -20.60 5.11 -5.19
N TRP A 187 -19.99 4.64 -6.27
CA TRP A 187 -20.14 5.22 -7.59
C TRP A 187 -21.12 4.38 -8.40
N ARG A 188 -22.12 5.01 -8.99
CA ARG A 188 -22.96 4.39 -10.01
C ARG A 188 -22.11 3.96 -11.20
N VAL A 189 -22.23 2.70 -11.59
CA VAL A 189 -21.49 2.11 -12.71
C VAL A 189 -22.40 1.74 -13.89
N SER A 190 -23.72 1.88 -13.72
CA SER A 190 -24.67 1.72 -14.82
C SER A 190 -25.92 2.60 -14.65
N SER A 191 -26.63 2.82 -15.76
CA SER A 191 -27.92 3.55 -15.77
C SER A 191 -29.07 2.79 -15.11
N THR A 192 -28.87 1.52 -14.74
CA THR A 192 -29.87 0.71 -14.02
C THR A 192 -29.89 0.96 -12.51
N GLY A 193 -28.95 1.76 -12.00
CA GLY A 193 -28.81 2.09 -10.59
C GLY A 193 -27.78 1.24 -9.83
N GLU A 194 -27.06 0.35 -10.52
CA GLU A 194 -25.96 -0.41 -9.93
C GLU A 194 -24.83 0.52 -9.47
N SER A 195 -24.22 0.21 -8.32
CA SER A 195 -23.15 0.99 -7.73
C SER A 195 -22.04 0.11 -7.15
N THR A 196 -20.82 0.60 -7.23
CA THR A 196 -19.60 -0.06 -6.75
C THR A 196 -18.81 0.89 -5.85
N ALA A 197 -18.17 0.37 -4.82
CA ALA A 197 -17.29 1.15 -3.97
C ALA A 197 -16.09 1.70 -4.77
N ASP A 198 -15.71 2.94 -4.50
CA ASP A 198 -14.57 3.62 -5.15
C ASP A 198 -13.25 2.85 -5.03
N ASN A 199 -13.01 2.20 -3.88
CA ASN A 199 -11.86 1.30 -3.67
C ASN A 199 -11.86 0.12 -4.64
N ALA A 200 -13.02 -0.47 -4.96
CA ALA A 200 -13.11 -1.58 -5.90
C ALA A 200 -12.91 -1.13 -7.35
N ILE A 201 -13.29 0.11 -7.67
CA ILE A 201 -12.97 0.74 -8.96
C ILE A 201 -11.47 1.00 -9.08
N LEU A 202 -10.85 1.56 -8.03
CA LEU A 202 -9.41 1.74 -7.98
C LEU A 202 -8.68 0.41 -8.16
N GLU A 203 -9.12 -0.64 -7.47
CA GLU A 203 -8.54 -1.97 -7.61
C GLU A 203 -8.54 -2.43 -9.07
N ALA A 204 -9.68 -2.34 -9.78
CA ALA A 204 -9.75 -2.72 -11.18
C ALA A 204 -8.78 -1.91 -12.06
N ILE A 205 -8.66 -0.60 -11.80
CA ILE A 205 -7.73 0.29 -12.50
C ILE A 205 -6.28 -0.10 -12.25
N VAL A 206 -5.91 -0.36 -10.99
CA VAL A 206 -4.55 -0.74 -10.60
C VAL A 206 -4.17 -2.10 -11.17
N LEU A 207 -5.06 -3.09 -11.10
CA LEU A 207 -4.83 -4.40 -11.71
C LEU A 207 -4.61 -4.28 -13.22
N THR A 208 -5.41 -3.47 -13.90
CA THR A 208 -5.21 -3.18 -15.32
C THR A 208 -3.84 -2.52 -15.57
N ALA A 209 -3.43 -1.56 -14.73
CA ALA A 209 -2.13 -0.92 -14.85
C ALA A 209 -0.95 -1.91 -14.71
N ILE A 210 -1.07 -2.85 -13.77
CA ILE A 210 -0.09 -3.93 -13.53
C ILE A 210 -0.06 -4.89 -14.72
N GLU A 211 -1.21 -5.35 -15.22
CA GLU A 211 -1.31 -6.23 -16.39
C GLU A 211 -0.69 -5.61 -17.64
N LEU A 212 -0.87 -4.30 -17.83
CA LEU A 212 -0.28 -3.53 -18.93
C LEU A 212 1.21 -3.22 -18.74
N ASN A 213 1.80 -3.58 -17.60
CA ASN A 213 3.17 -3.19 -17.22
C ASN A 213 3.39 -1.67 -17.37
N THR A 214 2.43 -0.88 -16.87
CA THR A 214 2.45 0.57 -17.00
C THR A 214 3.72 1.14 -16.35
N PRO A 215 4.53 1.92 -17.09
CA PRO A 215 5.78 2.46 -16.55
C PRO A 215 5.55 3.38 -15.35
N SER A 216 6.48 3.34 -14.39
CA SER A 216 6.37 4.05 -13.10
C SER A 216 6.28 5.58 -13.24
N ASP A 217 6.82 6.15 -14.32
CA ASP A 217 6.80 7.58 -14.64
C ASP A 217 5.45 8.06 -15.19
N VAL A 218 4.60 7.16 -15.69
CA VAL A 218 3.28 7.49 -16.24
C VAL A 218 2.11 6.90 -15.45
N VAL A 219 2.38 5.97 -14.52
CA VAL A 219 1.34 5.22 -13.80
C VAL A 219 0.41 6.12 -12.97
N ALA A 220 0.94 7.19 -12.38
CA ALA A 220 0.14 8.16 -11.64
C ALA A 220 -0.90 8.85 -12.53
N ASP A 221 -0.48 9.28 -13.73
CA ASP A 221 -1.36 9.93 -14.69
C ASP A 221 -2.37 8.96 -15.30
N TYR A 222 -1.97 7.72 -15.54
CA TYR A 222 -2.87 6.65 -15.98
C TYR A 222 -4.01 6.46 -14.97
N ILE A 223 -3.67 6.24 -13.69
CA ILE A 223 -4.65 6.00 -12.63
C ILE A 223 -5.55 7.23 -12.45
N ARG A 224 -4.98 8.43 -12.38
CA ARG A 224 -5.74 9.68 -12.24
C ARG A 224 -6.77 9.84 -13.37
N THR A 225 -6.35 9.62 -14.62
CA THR A 225 -7.22 9.76 -15.79
C THR A 225 -8.35 8.71 -15.76
N ALA A 226 -8.03 7.47 -15.37
CA ALA A 226 -9.04 6.42 -15.25
C ALA A 226 -10.06 6.71 -14.13
N LEU A 227 -9.62 7.24 -12.99
CA LEU A 227 -10.52 7.68 -11.91
C LEU A 227 -11.44 8.82 -12.35
N GLU A 228 -10.90 9.81 -13.08
CA GLU A 228 -11.68 10.94 -13.63
C GLU A 228 -12.74 10.44 -14.61
N ALA A 229 -12.39 9.53 -15.53
CA ALA A 229 -13.34 8.93 -16.47
C ALA A 229 -14.46 8.14 -15.76
N ALA A 230 -14.11 7.27 -14.81
CA ALA A 230 -15.08 6.49 -14.05
C ALA A 230 -16.02 7.37 -13.20
N TRP A 231 -15.53 8.52 -12.74
CA TRP A 231 -16.38 9.50 -12.03
C TRP A 231 -17.31 10.26 -12.97
N GLU A 232 -16.87 10.63 -14.17
CA GLU A 232 -17.75 11.24 -15.18
C GLU A 232 -18.93 10.31 -15.54
N ASP A 233 -18.65 9.01 -15.67
CA ASP A 233 -19.67 7.98 -15.82
C ASP A 233 -20.62 7.96 -14.62
N HIS A 234 -20.10 7.96 -13.39
CA HIS A 234 -20.90 8.04 -12.17
C HIS A 234 -21.85 9.24 -12.15
N ILE A 235 -21.34 10.43 -12.47
CA ILE A 235 -22.15 11.66 -12.50
C ILE A 235 -23.22 11.58 -13.59
N THR A 236 -22.90 10.97 -14.74
CA THR A 236 -23.85 10.76 -15.84
C THR A 236 -24.97 9.81 -15.43
N TYR A 237 -24.63 8.66 -14.85
CA TYR A 237 -25.61 7.67 -14.39
C TYR A 237 -26.43 8.15 -13.19
N SER A 238 -25.95 9.13 -12.43
CA SER A 238 -26.68 9.69 -11.28
C SER A 238 -27.76 10.71 -11.69
N LYS A 239 -27.75 11.18 -12.95
CA LYS A 239 -28.77 12.08 -13.50
C LYS A 239 -29.98 11.35 -14.11
N VAL A 240 -29.87 10.03 -14.29
CA VAL A 240 -30.89 9.12 -14.84
C VAL A 240 -31.61 8.41 -13.69
#